data_AF-A0A3S1FPR4-F1
#
_entry.id   AF-A0A3S1FPR4-F1
#
_cell.length_a   1.000
_cell.length_b   1.000
_cell.length_c   1.000
_cell.angle_alpha   90.00
_cell.angle_beta   90.00
_cell.angle_gamma   90.00
#
_symmetry.space_group_name_H-M   'P 1'
#
loop_
_entity.id
_entity.type
_entity.pdbx_description
1 polymer ?
#
loop_
_entity_poly.entity_id
_entity_poly.type
_entity_poly.pdbx_seq_one_letter_code
_entity_poly.pdbx_strand_id
1 'polypeptide(L)'
;MANENWPVYGEINGPVVMIGFGSIGRGTLPLIERHFKFDKSRMTVIDPRDTDRKLLDERGIAFVQEAVTEKNYKKLLTPLLTNGGGQGFCINLSVDTGSVDLMRLCRKLGVLYIDTVVEPWLGFYFDAKADNASRTNYALRESLLKEKHDKPGGATAVSTCGANPGMVSWFVKQALVNLATDLGLEFSEPAQDDREGWAKLMKKAGVKGIHIAERDTQRAKKPKPMNVFWNTWSVEGFISEGLQPAELGWGTHE
;
A
#
# COMPACT_ATOMS: atom_id res chain seq x y z
N MET A 1 31.49 -0.05 2.43
CA MET A 1 30.83 -0.99 3.36
C MET A 1 29.39 -1.08 2.89
N ALA A 2 28.88 -2.17 2.31
CA ALA A 2 29.08 -3.57 2.63
C ALA A 2 29.18 -4.46 1.38
N ASN A 3 30.06 -5.46 1.45
CA ASN A 3 29.94 -6.70 0.69
C ASN A 3 28.80 -7.49 1.34
N GLU A 4 27.56 -7.43 0.84
CA GLU A 4 26.46 -8.21 1.40
C GLU A 4 25.65 -8.87 0.29
N ASN A 5 25.72 -10.21 0.25
CA ASN A 5 24.78 -11.03 -0.51
C ASN A 5 23.40 -10.89 0.14
N TRP A 6 22.58 -9.98 -0.38
CA TRP A 6 21.19 -9.83 0.07
C TRP A 6 20.38 -11.10 -0.22
N PRO A 7 19.48 -11.52 0.68
CA PRO A 7 18.63 -12.68 0.44
C PRO A 7 17.69 -12.40 -0.75
N VAL A 8 17.58 -13.39 -1.63
CA VAL A 8 16.55 -13.45 -2.68
C VAL A 8 15.44 -14.34 -2.16
N TYR A 9 14.25 -13.77 -1.93
CA TYR A 9 13.14 -14.48 -1.28
C TYR A 9 12.30 -15.31 -2.23
N GLY A 10 12.33 -15.00 -3.53
CA GLY A 10 11.55 -15.73 -4.53
C GLY A 10 11.80 -15.26 -5.95
N GLU A 11 11.08 -15.89 -6.88
CA GLU A 11 11.12 -15.56 -8.30
C GLU A 11 9.73 -15.12 -8.77
N ILE A 12 9.65 -13.98 -9.46
CA ILE A 12 8.43 -13.50 -10.12
C ILE A 12 8.47 -14.01 -11.56
N ASN A 13 7.62 -15.00 -11.83
CA ASN A 13 7.62 -15.73 -13.09
C ASN A 13 6.80 -15.06 -14.20
N GLY A 14 6.06 -13.98 -13.92
CA GLY A 14 5.26 -13.23 -14.87
C GLY A 14 5.61 -11.75 -14.95
N PRO A 15 4.76 -10.93 -15.59
CA PRO A 15 5.01 -9.49 -15.72
C PRO A 15 4.93 -8.77 -14.38
N VAL A 16 5.79 -7.77 -14.21
CA VAL A 16 5.82 -6.87 -13.05
C VAL A 16 5.32 -5.50 -13.49
N VAL A 17 4.15 -5.08 -13.03
CA VAL A 17 3.56 -3.80 -13.42
C VAL A 17 3.51 -2.89 -12.20
N MET A 18 4.27 -1.80 -12.21
CA MET A 18 4.23 -0.78 -11.17
C MET A 18 3.40 0.41 -11.64
N ILE A 19 2.40 0.79 -10.86
CA ILE A 19 1.57 1.97 -11.12
C ILE A 19 2.01 3.06 -10.14
N GLY A 20 2.47 4.21 -10.66
CA GLY A 20 3.06 5.29 -9.87
C GLY A 20 4.56 5.13 -9.66
N PHE A 21 5.31 6.19 -9.95
CA PHE A 21 6.77 6.26 -9.79
C PHE A 21 7.22 7.49 -8.98
N GLY A 22 6.43 7.84 -7.96
CA GLY A 22 6.73 8.89 -7.00
C GLY A 22 7.86 8.54 -6.01
N SER A 23 7.81 9.09 -4.79
CA SER A 23 8.81 8.78 -3.74
C SER A 23 8.86 7.28 -3.42
N ILE A 24 7.69 6.65 -3.23
CA ILE A 24 7.62 5.23 -2.83
C ILE A 24 8.00 4.31 -3.99
N GLY A 25 7.49 4.54 -5.21
CA GLY A 25 7.90 3.75 -6.38
C GLY A 25 9.42 3.73 -6.60
N ARG A 26 10.07 4.90 -6.50
CA ARG A 26 11.53 5.02 -6.59
C ARG A 26 12.28 4.33 -5.44
N GLY A 27 11.72 4.34 -4.23
CA GLY A 27 12.29 3.63 -3.09
C GLY A 27 12.10 2.11 -3.15
N THR A 28 10.98 1.65 -3.72
CA THR A 28 10.60 0.23 -3.79
C THR A 28 11.29 -0.50 -4.94
N LEU A 29 11.44 0.13 -6.11
CA LEU A 29 12.11 -0.47 -7.27
C LEU A 29 13.45 -1.15 -6.94
N PRO A 30 14.43 -0.48 -6.29
CA PRO A 30 15.72 -1.11 -5.98
C PRO A 30 15.61 -2.26 -4.97
N LEU A 31 14.56 -2.31 -4.15
CA LEU A 31 14.30 -3.43 -3.24
C LEU A 31 13.77 -4.64 -4.01
N ILE A 32 12.90 -4.43 -5.01
CA ILE A 32 12.42 -5.49 -5.89
C ILE A 32 13.58 -6.09 -6.67
N GLU A 33 14.41 -5.25 -7.32
CA GLU A 33 15.61 -5.67 -8.05
C GLU A 33 16.61 -6.44 -7.18
N ARG A 34 16.67 -6.10 -5.89
CA ARG A 34 17.60 -6.72 -4.92
C ARG A 34 17.10 -8.06 -4.38
N HIS A 35 15.80 -8.20 -4.11
CA HIS A 35 15.26 -9.28 -3.30
C HIS A 35 14.41 -10.31 -4.07
N PHE A 36 14.15 -10.07 -5.35
CA PHE A 36 13.45 -11.02 -6.21
C PHE A 36 14.24 -11.31 -7.49
N LYS A 37 14.19 -12.56 -7.93
CA LYS A 37 14.55 -12.90 -9.31
C LYS A 37 13.36 -12.57 -10.20
N PHE A 38 13.60 -11.83 -11.27
CA PHE A 38 12.63 -11.62 -12.33
C PHE A 38 13.36 -11.12 -13.58
N ASP A 39 12.70 -11.27 -14.72
CA ASP A 39 13.19 -10.73 -15.97
C ASP A 39 12.79 -9.26 -16.10
N LYS A 40 13.78 -8.36 -16.05
CA LYS A 40 13.54 -6.91 -16.11
C LYS A 40 12.83 -6.46 -17.38
N SER A 41 12.96 -7.20 -18.49
CA SER A 41 12.25 -6.88 -19.73
C SER A 41 10.73 -7.05 -19.63
N ARG A 42 10.26 -7.75 -18.59
CA ARG A 42 8.85 -7.94 -18.24
C ARG A 42 8.37 -6.97 -17.16
N MET A 43 9.21 -6.00 -16.77
CA MET A 43 8.81 -4.92 -15.86
C MET A 43 8.38 -3.68 -16.64
N THR A 44 7.20 -3.16 -16.29
CA THR A 44 6.66 -1.92 -16.84
C THR A 44 6.24 -1.01 -15.70
N VAL A 45 6.65 0.25 -15.77
CA VAL A 45 6.21 1.31 -14.86
C VAL A 45 5.25 2.25 -15.59
N ILE A 46 4.15 2.61 -14.95
CA ILE A 46 3.14 3.54 -15.49
C ILE A 46 3.05 4.76 -14.58
N ASP A 47 3.30 5.95 -15.12
CA ASP A 47 3.09 7.22 -14.42
C ASP A 47 2.80 8.34 -15.43
N PRO A 48 1.85 9.27 -15.20
CA PRO A 48 1.64 10.39 -16.12
C PRO A 48 2.82 11.37 -16.17
N ARG A 49 3.69 11.39 -15.16
CA ARG A 49 4.86 12.27 -15.07
C ARG A 49 6.14 11.49 -15.39
N ASP A 50 6.95 12.02 -16.29
CA ASP A 50 8.23 11.44 -16.70
C ASP A 50 9.43 12.07 -15.97
N THR A 51 9.21 12.92 -14.96
CA THR A 51 10.24 13.66 -14.21
C THR A 51 11.42 12.78 -13.76
N ASP A 52 11.12 11.53 -13.39
CA ASP A 52 12.09 10.56 -12.88
C ASP A 52 12.35 9.38 -13.82
N ARG A 53 11.84 9.44 -15.06
CA ARG A 53 11.93 8.38 -16.07
C ARG A 53 13.37 7.93 -16.32
N LYS A 54 14.35 8.84 -16.25
CA LYS A 54 15.78 8.51 -16.41
C LYS A 54 16.25 7.35 -15.53
N LEU A 55 15.68 7.21 -14.33
CA LEU A 55 16.01 6.10 -13.41
C LEU A 55 15.56 4.75 -13.97
N LEU A 56 14.51 4.72 -14.79
CA LEU A 56 14.03 3.51 -15.47
C LEU A 56 14.83 3.24 -16.73
N ASP A 57 15.09 4.28 -17.53
CA ASP A 57 15.86 4.17 -18.78
C ASP A 57 17.28 3.61 -18.51
N GLU A 58 17.95 4.07 -17.45
CA GLU A 58 19.26 3.56 -16.99
C GLU A 58 19.25 2.05 -16.64
N ARG A 59 18.07 1.49 -16.35
CA ARG A 59 17.87 0.08 -15.99
C ARG A 59 17.31 -0.76 -17.14
N GLY A 60 16.96 -0.12 -18.26
CA GLY A 60 16.26 -0.77 -19.38
C GLY A 60 14.84 -1.22 -19.02
N ILE A 61 14.18 -0.55 -18.07
CA ILE A 61 12.81 -0.85 -17.65
C ILE A 61 11.82 -0.04 -18.50
N ALA A 62 10.75 -0.69 -18.97
CA ALA A 62 9.75 -0.03 -19.80
C ALA A 62 8.97 1.02 -18.98
N PHE A 63 8.69 2.16 -19.60
CA PHE A 63 7.88 3.23 -19.02
C PHE A 63 6.72 3.59 -19.93
N VAL A 64 5.52 3.67 -19.37
CA VAL A 64 4.30 4.12 -20.05
C VAL A 64 3.87 5.42 -19.41
N GLN A 65 4.01 6.52 -20.17
CA GLN A 65 3.62 7.84 -19.71
C GLN A 65 2.11 8.06 -19.87
N GLU A 66 1.31 7.46 -18.98
CA GLU A 66 -0.14 7.56 -19.02
C GLU A 66 -0.73 7.58 -17.61
N ALA A 67 -1.82 8.35 -17.41
CA ALA A 67 -2.61 8.29 -16.19
C ALA A 67 -3.55 7.06 -16.24
N VAL A 68 -3.54 6.25 -15.19
CA VAL A 68 -4.53 5.17 -15.03
C VAL A 68 -5.83 5.80 -14.54
N THR A 69 -6.93 5.57 -15.27
CA THR A 69 -8.25 6.17 -15.03
C THR A 69 -9.33 5.10 -15.06
N GLU A 70 -10.49 5.39 -14.48
CA GLU A 70 -11.67 4.51 -14.53
C GLU A 70 -12.04 4.10 -15.97
N LYS A 71 -11.79 4.98 -16.95
CA LYS A 71 -12.13 4.76 -18.36
C LYS A 71 -11.13 3.86 -19.10
N ASN A 72 -9.84 3.92 -18.76
CA ASN A 72 -8.79 3.22 -19.52
C ASN A 72 -8.20 1.99 -18.80
N TYR A 73 -8.33 1.86 -17.46
CA TYR A 73 -7.50 0.92 -16.70
C TYR A 73 -7.58 -0.52 -17.20
N LYS A 74 -8.76 -1.00 -17.61
CA LYS A 74 -8.90 -2.35 -18.16
C LYS A 74 -8.14 -2.52 -19.47
N LYS A 75 -8.28 -1.57 -20.39
CA LYS A 75 -7.62 -1.62 -21.71
C LYS A 75 -6.10 -1.44 -21.58
N LEU A 76 -5.68 -0.56 -20.67
CA LEU A 76 -4.27 -0.26 -20.43
C LEU A 76 -3.57 -1.40 -19.69
N LEU A 77 -4.12 -1.85 -18.56
CA LEU A 77 -3.43 -2.76 -17.65
C LEU A 77 -3.53 -4.22 -18.06
N THR A 78 -4.65 -4.67 -18.62
CA THR A 78 -4.82 -6.10 -18.99
C THR A 78 -3.66 -6.63 -19.85
N PRO A 79 -3.31 -6.02 -21.01
CA PRO A 79 -2.23 -6.53 -21.84
C PRO A 79 -0.87 -6.52 -21.13
N LEU A 80 -0.61 -5.56 -20.25
CA LEU A 80 0.65 -5.48 -19.49
C LEU A 80 0.72 -6.57 -18.41
N LEU A 81 -0.37 -6.77 -17.68
CA LEU A 81 -0.50 -7.73 -16.58
C LEU A 81 -0.57 -9.19 -17.06
N THR A 82 -0.89 -9.41 -18.33
CA THR A 82 -0.92 -10.74 -18.95
C THR A 82 0.15 -10.91 -20.04
N ASN A 83 1.13 -10.01 -20.12
CA ASN A 83 2.19 -10.12 -21.12
C ASN A 83 3.13 -11.29 -20.77
N GLY A 84 3.25 -12.25 -21.68
CA GLY A 84 4.07 -13.44 -21.49
C GLY A 84 3.37 -14.54 -20.68
N GLY A 85 4.16 -15.42 -20.06
CA GLY A 85 3.67 -16.51 -19.22
C GLY A 85 3.84 -16.22 -17.72
N GLY A 86 3.41 -17.15 -16.88
CA GLY A 86 3.55 -17.09 -15.42
C GLY A 86 2.52 -16.20 -14.73
N GLN A 87 2.68 -16.05 -13.41
CA GLN A 87 1.80 -15.21 -12.59
C GLN A 87 2.36 -13.79 -12.52
N GLY A 88 1.59 -12.81 -13.00
CA GLY A 88 1.95 -11.40 -12.91
C GLY A 88 1.86 -10.85 -11.49
N PHE A 89 2.48 -9.70 -11.26
CA PHE A 89 2.43 -8.95 -10.02
C PHE A 89 2.23 -7.45 -10.30
N CYS A 90 1.07 -6.93 -9.90
CA CYS A 90 0.73 -5.52 -9.90
C CYS A 90 1.15 -4.86 -8.57
N ILE A 91 1.98 -3.84 -8.64
CA ILE A 91 2.48 -3.07 -7.50
C ILE A 91 1.95 -1.64 -7.64
N ASN A 92 0.88 -1.34 -6.92
CA ASN A 92 0.21 -0.06 -6.99
C ASN A 92 0.75 0.91 -5.92
N LEU A 93 1.47 1.93 -6.36
CA LEU A 93 2.10 2.98 -5.55
C LEU A 93 1.71 4.37 -6.07
N SER A 94 0.53 4.49 -6.68
CA SER A 94 -0.01 5.74 -7.23
C SER A 94 -1.00 6.44 -6.30
N VAL A 95 -1.39 7.64 -6.71
CA VAL A 95 -2.56 8.39 -6.24
C VAL A 95 -3.62 8.40 -7.34
N ASP A 96 -4.83 8.86 -7.05
CA ASP A 96 -5.90 9.11 -8.04
C ASP A 96 -6.44 7.88 -8.78
N THR A 97 -6.09 6.67 -8.32
CA THR A 97 -6.43 5.39 -8.94
C THR A 97 -7.30 4.53 -8.02
N GLY A 98 -8.43 4.03 -8.50
CA GLY A 98 -9.36 3.23 -7.71
C GLY A 98 -8.80 1.85 -7.30
N SER A 99 -8.25 1.73 -6.09
CA SER A 99 -7.58 0.51 -5.59
C SER A 99 -8.45 -0.74 -5.68
N VAL A 100 -9.75 -0.64 -5.31
CA VAL A 100 -10.66 -1.80 -5.35
C VAL A 100 -10.90 -2.30 -6.77
N ASP A 101 -10.98 -1.39 -7.76
CA ASP A 101 -11.16 -1.75 -9.16
C ASP A 101 -9.90 -2.37 -9.76
N LEU A 102 -8.74 -1.80 -9.45
CA LEU A 102 -7.44 -2.34 -9.87
C LEU A 102 -7.18 -3.72 -9.27
N MET A 103 -7.45 -3.89 -7.98
CA MET A 103 -7.38 -5.16 -7.28
C MET A 103 -8.31 -6.20 -7.90
N ARG A 104 -9.57 -5.82 -8.18
CA ARG A 104 -10.55 -6.72 -8.82
C ARG A 104 -10.07 -7.18 -10.19
N LEU A 105 -9.51 -6.28 -11.00
CA LEU A 105 -8.93 -6.63 -12.30
C LEU A 105 -7.79 -7.63 -12.13
N CYS A 106 -6.82 -7.36 -11.24
CA CYS A 106 -5.68 -8.24 -10.99
C CYS A 106 -6.14 -9.64 -10.56
N ARG A 107 -7.06 -9.72 -9.59
CA ARG A 107 -7.63 -10.99 -9.12
C ARG A 107 -8.33 -11.77 -10.23
N LYS A 108 -9.09 -11.08 -11.09
CA LYS A 108 -9.75 -11.69 -12.27
C LYS A 108 -8.75 -12.28 -13.26
N LEU A 109 -7.59 -11.64 -13.42
CA LEU A 109 -6.50 -12.09 -14.30
C LEU A 109 -5.56 -13.11 -13.66
N GLY A 110 -5.78 -13.48 -12.39
CA GLY A 110 -4.88 -14.37 -11.65
C GLY A 110 -3.56 -13.71 -11.21
N VAL A 111 -3.50 -12.38 -11.25
CA VAL A 111 -2.31 -11.56 -10.95
C VAL A 111 -2.30 -11.17 -9.48
N LEU A 112 -1.13 -11.26 -8.85
CA LEU A 112 -0.90 -10.75 -7.50
C LEU A 112 -1.05 -9.23 -7.48
N TYR A 113 -1.53 -8.67 -6.37
CA TYR A 113 -1.71 -7.23 -6.22
C TYR A 113 -1.24 -6.77 -4.84
N ILE A 114 -0.59 -5.61 -4.78
CA ILE A 114 -0.28 -4.91 -3.53
C ILE A 114 -0.47 -3.41 -3.69
N ASP A 115 -1.03 -2.75 -2.67
CA ASP A 115 -1.04 -1.30 -2.52
C ASP A 115 -0.72 -0.87 -1.09
N THR A 116 -0.56 0.44 -0.90
CA THR A 116 -0.32 1.06 0.43
C THR A 116 -1.51 1.87 0.94
N VAL A 117 -2.60 1.96 0.17
CA VAL A 117 -3.77 2.79 0.45
C VAL A 117 -5.00 2.24 -0.29
N VAL A 118 -6.19 2.40 0.30
CA VAL A 118 -7.45 2.23 -0.44
C VAL A 118 -7.79 3.56 -1.11
N GLU A 119 -7.19 3.79 -2.27
CA GLU A 119 -7.32 5.03 -3.03
C GLU A 119 -8.61 4.99 -3.88
N PRO A 120 -9.37 6.10 -3.96
CA PRO A 120 -10.48 6.26 -4.88
C PRO A 120 -10.01 6.75 -6.26
N TRP A 121 -10.90 6.73 -7.25
CA TRP A 121 -10.64 7.41 -8.51
C TRP A 121 -10.58 8.94 -8.33
N LEU A 122 -9.76 9.62 -9.14
CA LEU A 122 -9.71 11.08 -9.23
C LEU A 122 -11.11 11.71 -9.26
N GLY A 123 -11.31 12.75 -8.46
CA GLY A 123 -12.62 13.41 -8.32
C GLY A 123 -13.21 13.25 -6.92
N PHE A 124 -12.97 12.10 -6.30
CA PHE A 124 -13.64 11.71 -5.06
C PHE A 124 -13.37 12.63 -3.88
N TYR A 125 -12.09 12.94 -3.61
CA TYR A 125 -11.71 13.71 -2.40
C TYR A 125 -12.25 15.15 -2.38
N PHE A 126 -12.54 15.71 -3.55
CA PHE A 126 -12.99 17.10 -3.74
C PHE A 126 -14.39 17.20 -4.34
N ASP A 127 -15.18 16.12 -4.29
CA ASP A 127 -16.59 16.18 -4.65
C ASP A 127 -17.34 17.02 -3.60
N ALA A 128 -17.68 18.27 -3.98
CA ALA A 128 -18.41 19.21 -3.13
C ALA A 128 -19.84 18.75 -2.81
N LYS A 129 -20.36 17.72 -3.49
CA LYS A 129 -21.68 17.14 -3.25
C LYS A 129 -21.64 15.92 -2.35
N ALA A 130 -20.45 15.34 -2.10
CA ALA A 130 -20.29 14.20 -1.23
C ALA A 130 -20.47 14.61 0.24
N ASP A 131 -21.18 13.78 1.00
CA ASP A 131 -21.29 13.97 2.45
C ASP A 131 -19.95 13.63 3.15
N ASN A 132 -19.79 14.04 4.39
CA ASN A 132 -18.55 13.75 5.13
C ASN A 132 -18.36 12.24 5.35
N ALA A 133 -19.45 11.49 5.58
CA ALA A 133 -19.36 10.07 5.87
C ALA A 133 -18.84 9.25 4.66
N SER A 134 -19.28 9.57 3.44
CA SER A 134 -18.78 8.89 2.24
C SER A 134 -17.30 9.13 1.98
N ARG A 135 -16.74 10.26 2.45
CA ARG A 135 -15.32 10.61 2.26
C ARG A 135 -14.38 10.04 3.33
N THR A 136 -14.86 9.16 4.22
CA THR A 136 -14.04 8.52 5.26
C THR A 136 -13.22 7.35 4.72
N ASN A 137 -12.10 7.05 5.37
CA ASN A 137 -11.35 5.82 5.08
C ASN A 137 -12.13 4.58 5.52
N TYR A 138 -13.03 4.67 6.51
CA TYR A 138 -14.00 3.63 6.83
C TYR A 138 -14.85 3.29 5.61
N ALA A 139 -15.49 4.26 4.95
CA ALA A 139 -16.33 4.01 3.78
C ALA A 139 -15.53 3.38 2.63
N LEU A 140 -14.31 3.86 2.37
CA LEU A 140 -13.41 3.27 1.38
C LEU A 140 -13.05 1.83 1.74
N ARG A 141 -12.70 1.56 3.01
CA ARG A 141 -12.40 0.21 3.50
C ARG A 141 -13.61 -0.73 3.43
N GLU A 142 -14.82 -0.26 3.71
CA GLU A 142 -16.04 -1.05 3.58
C GLU A 142 -16.27 -1.50 2.12
N SER A 143 -15.92 -0.67 1.14
CA SER A 143 -15.97 -1.08 -0.28
C SER A 143 -15.03 -2.24 -0.60
N LEU A 144 -13.83 -2.24 -0.02
CA LEU A 144 -12.87 -3.34 -0.12
C LEU A 144 -13.37 -4.60 0.60
N LEU A 145 -13.92 -4.47 1.80
CA LEU A 145 -14.46 -5.60 2.55
C LEU A 145 -15.65 -6.24 1.84
N LYS A 146 -16.51 -5.43 1.22
CA LYS A 146 -17.58 -5.91 0.36
C LYS A 146 -17.04 -6.74 -0.81
N GLU A 147 -16.01 -6.26 -1.51
CA GLU A 147 -15.37 -7.03 -2.58
C GLU A 147 -14.81 -8.38 -2.08
N LYS A 148 -14.12 -8.36 -0.92
CA LYS A 148 -13.58 -9.58 -0.29
C LYS A 148 -14.69 -10.59 0.06
N HIS A 149 -15.81 -10.11 0.58
CA HIS A 149 -16.96 -10.94 0.94
C HIS A 149 -17.64 -11.53 -0.31
N ASP A 150 -17.86 -10.70 -1.34
CA ASP A 150 -18.56 -11.11 -2.55
C ASP A 150 -17.71 -12.02 -3.46
N LYS A 151 -16.38 -11.99 -3.29
CA LYS A 151 -15.39 -12.77 -4.07
C LYS A 151 -14.33 -13.41 -3.16
N PRO A 152 -14.67 -14.45 -2.37
CA PRO A 152 -13.69 -15.12 -1.50
C PRO A 152 -12.63 -15.90 -2.30
N GLY A 153 -11.45 -16.11 -1.71
CA GLY A 153 -10.36 -16.90 -2.32
C GLY A 153 -9.63 -16.16 -3.44
N GLY A 154 -9.21 -16.85 -4.50
CA GLY A 154 -8.54 -16.25 -5.67
C GLY A 154 -7.10 -15.81 -5.45
N ALA A 155 -6.52 -15.15 -6.47
CA ALA A 155 -5.15 -14.63 -6.39
C ALA A 155 -4.99 -13.62 -5.25
N THR A 156 -3.88 -13.71 -4.52
CA THR A 156 -3.63 -12.85 -3.35
C THR A 156 -3.58 -11.37 -3.76
N ALA A 157 -4.35 -10.56 -3.05
CA ALA A 157 -4.28 -9.11 -3.11
C ALA A 157 -4.09 -8.55 -1.70
N VAL A 158 -3.02 -7.80 -1.50
CA VAL A 158 -2.66 -7.23 -0.21
C VAL A 158 -2.98 -5.74 -0.23
N SER A 159 -4.01 -5.34 0.49
CA SER A 159 -4.35 -3.93 0.61
C SER A 159 -3.60 -3.28 1.77
N THR A 160 -3.25 -2.00 1.64
CA THR A 160 -2.77 -1.14 2.71
C THR A 160 -1.53 -1.69 3.41
N CYS A 161 -0.53 -2.09 2.62
CA CYS A 161 0.71 -2.72 3.07
C CYS A 161 1.93 -1.82 2.85
N GLY A 162 1.89 -0.62 3.44
CA GLY A 162 3.03 0.29 3.55
C GLY A 162 3.64 0.25 4.95
N ALA A 163 4.05 1.41 5.45
CA ALA A 163 4.44 1.58 6.85
C ALA A 163 3.20 1.63 7.77
N ASN A 164 2.32 2.60 7.53
CA ASN A 164 1.13 2.91 8.32
C ASN A 164 0.04 3.50 7.42
N PRO A 165 -0.82 2.68 6.82
CA PRO A 165 -1.16 1.30 7.20
C PRO A 165 -0.17 0.24 6.66
N GLY A 166 -0.08 -0.91 7.36
CA GLY A 166 0.80 -2.02 7.00
C GLY A 166 1.66 -2.49 8.16
N MET A 167 2.95 -2.15 8.14
CA MET A 167 3.96 -2.53 9.16
C MET A 167 3.49 -2.33 10.60
N VAL A 168 2.77 -1.25 10.90
CA VAL A 168 2.25 -0.97 12.25
C VAL A 168 1.31 -2.05 12.78
N SER A 169 0.58 -2.77 11.90
CA SER A 169 -0.23 -3.92 12.33
C SER A 169 0.62 -5.09 12.81
N TRP A 170 1.81 -5.28 12.23
CA TRP A 170 2.77 -6.29 12.70
C TRP A 170 3.39 -5.87 14.02
N PHE A 171 3.71 -4.58 14.18
CA PHE A 171 4.18 -4.03 15.45
C PHE A 171 3.16 -4.16 16.57
N VAL A 172 1.86 -3.98 16.31
CA VAL A 172 0.81 -4.20 17.32
C VAL A 172 0.81 -5.64 17.82
N LYS A 173 0.96 -6.64 16.94
CA LYS A 173 1.06 -8.04 17.35
C LYS A 173 2.29 -8.28 18.24
N GLN A 174 3.46 -7.82 17.81
CA GLN A 174 4.69 -7.97 18.59
C GLN A 174 4.61 -7.23 19.94
N ALA A 175 4.09 -6.00 19.95
CA ALA A 175 3.93 -5.20 21.16
C ALA A 175 2.98 -5.86 22.16
N LEU A 176 1.91 -6.52 21.68
CA LEU A 176 0.99 -7.25 22.53
C LEU A 176 1.63 -8.50 23.16
N VAL A 177 2.45 -9.24 22.41
CA VAL A 177 3.24 -10.36 22.95
C VAL A 177 4.20 -9.87 24.03
N ASN A 178 4.92 -8.78 23.76
CA ASN A 178 5.85 -8.18 24.72
C ASN A 178 5.10 -7.72 25.99
N LEU A 179 4.01 -6.96 25.83
CA LEU A 179 3.20 -6.45 26.95
C LEU A 179 2.64 -7.59 27.81
N ALA A 180 2.07 -8.64 27.19
CA ALA A 180 1.52 -9.76 27.94
C ALA A 180 2.61 -10.52 28.72
N THR A 181 3.80 -10.64 28.14
CA THR A 181 4.98 -11.23 28.80
C THR A 181 5.44 -10.38 29.98
N ASP A 182 5.60 -9.07 29.79
CA ASP A 182 6.09 -8.14 30.82
C ASP A 182 5.09 -7.99 31.99
N LEU A 183 3.80 -8.16 31.72
CA LEU A 183 2.74 -8.22 32.75
C LEU A 183 2.66 -9.58 33.47
N GLY A 184 3.45 -10.59 33.05
CA GLY A 184 3.41 -11.93 33.63
C GLY A 184 2.09 -12.67 33.38
N LEU A 185 1.39 -12.35 32.28
CA LEU A 185 0.15 -13.03 31.93
C LEU A 185 0.45 -14.44 31.40
N GLU A 186 -0.33 -15.44 31.81
CA GLU A 186 -0.29 -16.74 31.14
C GLU A 186 -0.98 -16.67 29.77
N PHE A 187 -0.27 -16.90 28.68
CA PHE A 187 -0.86 -16.96 27.34
C PHE A 187 -0.05 -17.88 26.43
N SER A 188 -0.72 -18.38 25.38
CA SER A 188 -0.05 -18.92 24.19
C SER A 188 -0.12 -17.88 23.10
N GLU A 189 0.98 -17.65 22.38
CA GLU A 189 0.98 -16.72 21.25
C GLU A 189 -0.06 -17.14 20.21
N PRO A 190 -1.05 -16.29 19.86
CA PRO A 190 -2.06 -16.64 18.87
C PRO A 190 -1.44 -16.84 17.48
N ALA A 191 -1.97 -17.80 16.71
CA ALA A 191 -1.50 -18.08 15.36
C ALA A 191 -1.72 -16.89 14.40
N GLN A 192 -1.02 -16.90 13.26
CA GLN A 192 -1.06 -15.79 12.29
C GLN A 192 -2.48 -15.54 11.73
N ASP A 193 -3.28 -16.60 11.63
CA ASP A 193 -4.67 -16.65 11.16
C ASP A 193 -5.73 -16.59 12.28
N ASP A 194 -5.32 -16.66 13.56
CA ASP A 194 -6.22 -16.65 14.71
C ASP A 194 -6.57 -15.22 15.17
N ARG A 195 -7.42 -14.55 14.38
CA ARG A 195 -7.89 -13.19 14.66
C ARG A 195 -8.54 -13.08 16.05
N GLU A 196 -9.37 -14.05 16.42
CA GLU A 196 -10.08 -14.10 17.70
C GLU A 196 -9.13 -14.25 18.88
N GLY A 197 -8.09 -15.06 18.75
CA GLY A 197 -7.04 -15.21 19.76
C GLY A 197 -6.29 -13.90 20.02
N TRP A 198 -5.90 -13.19 18.96
CA TRP A 198 -5.27 -11.86 19.08
C TRP A 198 -6.18 -10.85 19.80
N ALA A 199 -7.47 -10.82 19.46
CA ALA A 199 -8.44 -9.92 20.11
C ALA A 199 -8.64 -10.26 21.60
N LYS A 200 -8.72 -11.54 21.95
CA LYS A 200 -8.83 -12.00 23.35
C LYS A 200 -7.59 -11.65 24.16
N LEU A 201 -6.40 -11.82 23.60
CA LEU A 201 -5.14 -11.45 24.27
C LEU A 201 -5.07 -9.94 24.50
N MET A 202 -5.45 -9.13 23.52
CA MET A 202 -5.49 -7.66 23.64
C MET A 202 -6.43 -7.22 24.77
N LYS A 203 -7.62 -7.82 24.85
CA LYS A 203 -8.56 -7.59 25.95
C LYS A 203 -7.98 -8.04 27.29
N LYS A 204 -7.36 -9.21 27.37
CA LYS A 204 -6.74 -9.76 28.59
C LYS A 204 -5.61 -8.86 29.11
N ALA A 205 -4.81 -8.29 28.20
CA ALA A 205 -3.75 -7.35 28.53
C ALA A 205 -4.25 -5.95 28.94
N GLY A 206 -5.56 -5.69 28.90
CA GLY A 206 -6.14 -4.43 29.34
C GLY A 206 -5.83 -3.25 28.40
N VAL A 207 -5.51 -3.52 27.13
CA VAL A 207 -5.25 -2.46 26.14
C VAL A 207 -6.55 -1.72 25.83
N LYS A 208 -6.59 -0.43 26.17
CA LYS A 208 -7.77 0.43 25.95
C LYS A 208 -7.79 1.09 24.58
N GLY A 209 -6.62 1.55 24.13
CA GLY A 209 -6.44 2.24 22.87
C GLY A 209 -5.02 2.07 22.34
N ILE A 210 -4.84 2.38 21.05
CA ILE A 210 -3.56 2.30 20.35
C ILE A 210 -3.42 3.57 19.53
N HIS A 211 -2.32 4.30 19.73
CA HIS A 211 -1.92 5.36 18.82
C HIS A 211 -0.92 4.81 17.82
N ILE A 212 -1.07 5.19 16.55
CA ILE A 212 0.02 5.12 15.60
C ILE A 212 0.90 6.35 15.84
N ALA A 213 1.79 6.23 16.82
CA ALA A 213 2.59 7.35 17.32
C ALA A 213 3.84 7.54 16.45
N GLU A 214 3.78 8.50 15.52
CA GLU A 214 4.88 8.83 14.62
C GLU A 214 5.44 10.23 14.89
N ARG A 215 6.76 10.36 14.79
CA ARG A 215 7.46 11.64 14.81
C ARG A 215 8.57 11.65 13.76
N ASP A 216 8.35 12.34 12.66
CA ASP A 216 9.40 12.62 11.68
C ASP A 216 10.25 13.82 12.14
N THR A 217 11.57 13.63 12.24
CA THR A 217 12.55 14.67 12.59
C THR A 217 13.50 15.01 11.45
N GLN A 218 13.23 14.49 10.24
CA GLN A 218 14.02 14.82 9.05
C GLN A 218 13.95 16.32 8.77
N ARG A 219 15.06 16.86 8.26
CA ARG A 219 15.20 18.28 7.94
C ARG A 219 16.03 18.46 6.67
N ALA A 220 15.64 19.42 5.84
CA ALA A 220 16.43 19.81 4.67
C ALA A 220 17.59 20.74 5.07
N LYS A 221 18.61 20.83 4.21
CA LYS A 221 19.73 21.76 4.39
C LYS A 221 19.33 23.22 4.21
N LYS A 222 18.33 23.48 3.36
CA LYS A 222 17.80 24.81 3.08
C LYS A 222 16.51 25.02 3.89
N PRO A 223 16.23 26.24 4.36
CA PRO A 223 14.98 26.54 5.04
C PRO A 223 13.79 26.36 4.09
N LYS A 224 12.60 26.13 4.67
CA LYS A 224 11.35 26.00 3.92
C LYS A 224 11.06 27.30 3.14
N PRO A 225 10.87 27.24 1.81
CA PRO A 225 10.46 28.38 1.01
C PRO A 225 9.05 28.86 1.34
N MET A 226 8.80 30.15 1.10
CA MET A 226 7.46 30.73 1.14
C MET A 226 6.60 30.14 0.02
N ASN A 227 5.31 29.93 0.30
CA ASN A 227 4.33 29.41 -0.66
C ASN A 227 4.68 28.05 -1.31
N VAL A 228 5.41 27.19 -0.60
CA VAL A 228 5.70 25.82 -1.03
C VAL A 228 5.34 24.85 0.09
N PHE A 229 4.65 23.75 -0.24
CA PHE A 229 4.37 22.66 0.69
C PHE A 229 5.53 21.65 0.64
N TRP A 230 6.11 21.33 1.79
CA TRP A 230 7.18 20.34 1.92
C TRP A 230 6.71 19.18 2.77
N ASN A 231 7.02 17.96 2.33
CA ASN A 231 6.79 16.73 3.06
C ASN A 231 7.93 15.74 2.73
N THR A 232 8.09 14.69 3.54
CA THR A 232 9.06 13.61 3.32
C THR A 232 8.51 12.49 2.44
N TRP A 233 7.21 12.54 2.15
CA TRP A 233 6.50 11.66 1.23
C TRP A 233 5.45 12.47 0.42
N SER A 234 4.47 11.79 -0.20
CA SER A 234 3.50 12.41 -1.12
C SER A 234 2.84 13.65 -0.52
N VAL A 235 3.03 14.80 -1.16
CA VAL A 235 2.35 16.05 -0.77
C VAL A 235 0.87 15.98 -1.14
N GLU A 236 0.55 15.50 -2.35
CA GLU A 236 -0.83 15.34 -2.82
C GLU A 236 -1.60 14.37 -1.90
N GLY A 237 -1.01 13.22 -1.59
CA GLY A 237 -1.62 12.23 -0.68
C GLY A 237 -1.84 12.79 0.73
N PHE A 238 -0.81 13.44 1.30
CA PHE A 238 -0.90 13.99 2.66
C PHE A 238 -1.92 15.12 2.80
N ILE A 239 -2.06 15.97 1.78
CA ILE A 239 -3.09 17.01 1.78
C ILE A 239 -4.48 16.39 1.64
N SER A 240 -4.66 15.42 0.73
CA SER A 240 -5.95 14.76 0.53
C SER A 240 -6.43 14.08 1.82
N GLU A 241 -5.58 13.30 2.49
CA GLU A 241 -5.95 12.65 3.76
C GLU A 241 -6.14 13.66 4.90
N GLY A 242 -5.34 14.72 4.95
CA GLY A 242 -5.46 15.77 5.97
C GLY A 242 -6.73 16.62 5.82
N LEU A 243 -7.36 16.59 4.65
CA LEU A 243 -8.64 17.25 4.36
C LEU A 243 -9.84 16.30 4.44
N GLN A 244 -9.63 14.99 4.59
CA GLN A 244 -10.69 14.07 4.99
C GLN A 244 -11.10 14.34 6.45
N PRO A 245 -12.30 13.90 6.87
CA PRO A 245 -12.70 14.00 8.27
C PRO A 245 -11.70 13.31 9.20
N ALA A 246 -11.47 13.89 10.38
CA ALA A 246 -10.73 13.19 11.43
C ALA A 246 -11.45 11.88 11.78
N GLU A 247 -10.68 10.79 11.89
CA GLU A 247 -11.22 9.45 11.96
C GLU A 247 -10.42 8.59 12.95
N LEU A 248 -11.12 7.73 13.70
CA LEU A 248 -10.50 6.77 14.60
C LEU A 248 -11.35 5.50 14.76
N GLY A 249 -10.69 4.38 15.07
CA GLY A 249 -11.38 3.20 15.58
C GLY A 249 -11.85 3.47 17.00
N TRP A 250 -13.15 3.29 17.27
CA TRP A 250 -13.75 3.63 18.56
C TRP A 250 -13.64 2.48 19.56
N GLY A 251 -12.94 2.70 20.67
CA GLY A 251 -12.77 1.71 21.73
C GLY A 251 -14.05 1.54 22.54
N THR A 252 -14.36 0.32 23.00
CA THR A 252 -15.53 0.06 23.84
C THR A 252 -15.42 0.62 25.28
N HIS A 253 -14.31 1.29 25.60
CA HIS A 253 -14.02 1.85 26.92
C HIS A 253 -14.32 3.34 27.01
N GLU A 254 -14.52 3.98 25.86
CA GLU A 254 -14.97 5.37 25.74
C GLU A 254 -16.45 5.47 26.09
#